data_AF-A0AAQ4PBS6-F1
#
_entry.id   AF-A0AAQ4PBS6-F1
#
_cell.length_a   1.000
_cell.length_b   1.000
_cell.length_c   1.000
_cell.angle_alpha   90.00
_cell.angle_beta   90.00
_cell.angle_gamma   90.00
#
_symmetry.space_group_name_H-M   'P 1'
#
loop_
_entity.id
_entity.type
_entity.pdbx_description
1 polymer ?
#
loop_
_entity_poly.entity_id
_entity_poly.type
_entity_poly.pdbx_seq_one_letter_code
_entity_poly.pdbx_strand_id
1 'polypeptide(L)'
;ETEREGGRERENAGLLEKDASTTFGPSPRHPSRTQMHSSAAARALSLVVLALQMLTQLPGADSALRYRVAEEGPPDVKIGNVAVDLGLTAGTGSGDVTFALESGSEFFKIDNVTGELTTGPRRIDREKLQQCQMIFDENECFLDFEVSVIGPLQSWVDLFEGRVVITDINDNTPSFPSPVLQLSVEENRPIGTLYLLPTATDRDFGRNGIDRYEVEGLVDHGEKQPQLIVKGTLDREQKDSYELVLRVRDGGNPPRSSQALLRVSITDVNDNSPQFERSTYEAEMAENAPPGTPVLQGTLRRVTFSVVSQPQDAGCYDSGLEDSETPSSKSSSGPPRLGALPLPEEGYERTTPEGSVGEEEHVENGKKNGQSHSIAQSHTPRRLDTAPRPREPLLE
;
A
#
# COMPACT_ATOMS: atom_id res chain seq x y z
N GLU A 1 45.32 -34.23 -9.02
CA GLU A 1 45.26 -34.81 -7.66
C GLU A 1 43.83 -34.61 -7.15
N THR A 2 43.05 -35.59 -6.67
CA THR A 2 43.20 -36.43 -5.46
C THR A 2 43.27 -35.59 -4.18
N GLU A 3 42.40 -35.74 -3.15
CA GLU A 3 41.39 -36.79 -2.89
C GLU A 3 40.39 -36.39 -1.76
N ARG A 4 39.20 -37.03 -1.71
CA ARG A 4 38.34 -37.35 -0.52
C ARG A 4 37.78 -36.21 0.39
N GLU A 5 36.71 -36.34 1.18
CA GLU A 5 35.49 -37.20 1.31
C GLU A 5 34.46 -36.34 2.11
N GLY A 6 33.12 -36.34 1.89
CA GLY A 6 32.11 -37.32 2.36
C GLY A 6 31.73 -37.12 3.86
N GLY A 7 30.48 -36.95 4.34
CA GLY A 7 29.10 -36.81 3.81
C GLY A 7 28.25 -35.98 4.81
N ARG A 8 27.01 -35.51 4.60
CA ARG A 8 25.73 -36.25 4.40
C ARG A 8 25.46 -37.32 5.49
N GLU A 9 24.27 -37.43 6.11
CA GLU A 9 22.96 -36.79 5.83
C GLU A 9 22.00 -36.75 7.06
N ARG A 10 20.76 -36.33 6.80
CA ARG A 10 19.48 -36.28 7.57
C ARG A 10 19.17 -37.57 8.38
N GLU A 11 18.13 -37.73 9.21
CA GLU A 11 16.86 -37.02 9.54
C GLU A 11 16.42 -37.49 10.97
N ASN A 12 15.25 -37.29 11.60
CA ASN A 12 13.91 -36.73 11.32
C ASN A 12 13.31 -36.15 12.64
N ALA A 13 11.99 -35.94 12.74
CA ALA A 13 11.26 -35.46 13.93
C ALA A 13 10.52 -36.59 14.70
N GLY A 14 9.97 -36.29 15.90
CA GLY A 14 9.13 -37.23 16.65
C GLY A 14 8.58 -36.68 17.98
N LEU A 15 7.27 -36.43 18.05
CA LEU A 15 6.52 -36.04 19.25
C LEU A 15 5.81 -37.25 19.84
N LEU A 16 5.72 -37.38 21.18
CA LEU A 16 4.72 -38.24 21.85
C LEU A 16 4.56 -37.88 23.34
N GLU A 17 3.32 -37.90 23.83
CA GLU A 17 2.92 -37.53 25.20
C GLU A 17 2.95 -38.72 26.18
N LYS A 18 2.95 -38.43 27.49
CA LYS A 18 2.19 -39.22 28.48
C LYS A 18 1.95 -38.50 29.81
N ASP A 19 0.79 -38.77 30.38
CA ASP A 19 0.17 -38.07 31.51
C ASP A 19 0.36 -38.76 32.89
N ALA A 20 -0.09 -38.05 33.93
CA ALA A 20 -0.57 -38.55 35.23
C ALA A 20 0.47 -39.05 36.28
N SER A 21 0.23 -38.93 37.61
CA SER A 21 -0.67 -38.04 38.40
C SER A 21 -0.41 -38.20 39.92
N THR A 22 -0.79 -37.21 40.75
CA THR A 22 -1.07 -37.28 42.22
C THR A 22 0.12 -37.63 43.18
N THR A 23 0.18 -37.24 44.47
CA THR A 23 -0.79 -36.61 45.41
C THR A 23 -0.12 -35.88 46.61
N PHE A 24 -0.89 -34.99 47.28
CA PHE A 24 -0.83 -34.54 48.69
C PHE A 24 0.41 -33.81 49.30
N GLY A 25 0.12 -32.74 50.08
CA GLY A 25 1.03 -32.07 51.03
C GLY A 25 0.91 -32.61 52.48
N PRO A 26 1.43 -31.94 53.53
CA PRO A 26 1.07 -30.54 53.85
C PRO A 26 2.21 -29.64 54.43
N SER A 27 1.85 -28.41 54.81
CA SER A 27 2.66 -27.42 55.60
C SER A 27 2.23 -27.43 57.09
N PRO A 28 2.78 -26.62 58.04
CA PRO A 28 3.97 -25.74 58.02
C PRO A 28 4.92 -25.95 59.25
N ARG A 29 6.00 -25.15 59.38
CA ARG A 29 6.66 -24.83 60.67
C ARG A 29 7.51 -23.55 60.66
N HIS A 30 7.71 -22.95 61.83
CA HIS A 30 8.36 -21.64 62.04
C HIS A 30 9.90 -21.66 61.95
N PRO A 31 10.57 -20.50 61.73
CA PRO A 31 12.02 -20.40 61.57
C PRO A 31 12.78 -20.41 62.91
N SER A 32 14.00 -20.94 62.89
CA SER A 32 14.97 -20.85 63.98
C SER A 32 15.90 -19.64 63.79
N ARG A 33 16.21 -18.95 64.89
CA ARG A 33 17.01 -17.71 64.94
C ARG A 33 18.49 -17.99 65.18
N THR A 34 19.35 -17.62 64.24
CA THR A 34 20.79 -17.46 64.46
C THR A 34 21.23 -16.05 64.07
N GLN A 35 21.82 -15.33 65.02
CA GLN A 35 22.45 -14.04 64.75
C GLN A 35 23.88 -14.25 64.24
N MET A 36 24.29 -13.49 63.23
CA MET A 36 25.70 -13.24 62.94
C MET A 36 25.93 -11.73 62.85
N HIS A 37 27.02 -11.26 63.46
CA HIS A 37 27.27 -9.84 63.62
C HIS A 37 27.82 -9.23 62.33
N SER A 38 27.07 -8.31 61.72
CA SER A 38 27.61 -7.40 60.69
C SER A 38 28.67 -6.51 61.35
N SER A 39 29.95 -6.69 60.96
CA SER A 39 31.05 -5.92 61.54
C SER A 39 31.00 -4.47 61.06
N ALA A 40 31.34 -3.53 61.94
CA ALA A 40 31.41 -2.11 61.58
C ALA A 40 32.41 -1.84 60.44
N ALA A 41 33.47 -2.66 60.34
CA ALA A 41 34.46 -2.60 59.26
C ALA A 41 33.84 -2.84 57.86
N ALA A 42 32.90 -3.77 57.72
CA ALA A 42 32.24 -4.01 56.43
C ALA A 42 31.37 -2.81 55.99
N ARG A 43 30.70 -2.14 56.94
CA ARG A 43 29.95 -0.91 56.70
C ARG A 43 30.87 0.27 56.40
N ALA A 44 32.01 0.37 57.09
CA ALA A 44 33.02 1.40 56.83
C ALA A 44 33.63 1.25 55.42
N LEU A 45 34.04 0.04 55.01
CA LEU A 45 34.52 -0.19 53.64
C LEU A 45 33.43 0.10 52.60
N SER A 46 32.19 -0.34 52.82
CA SER A 46 31.10 -0.06 51.87
C SER A 46 30.82 1.45 51.71
N LEU A 47 30.88 2.22 52.80
CA LEU A 47 30.74 3.69 52.75
C LEU A 47 31.97 4.37 52.12
N VAL A 48 33.18 3.86 52.34
CA VAL A 48 34.40 4.37 51.68
C VAL A 48 34.40 4.05 50.18
N VAL A 49 33.93 2.88 49.75
CA VAL A 49 33.77 2.54 48.33
C VAL A 49 32.70 3.41 47.68
N LEU A 50 31.54 3.62 48.33
CA LEU A 50 30.52 4.57 47.84
C LEU A 50 31.04 6.01 47.78
N ALA A 51 31.84 6.45 48.76
CA ALA A 51 32.47 7.77 48.75
C ALA A 51 33.52 7.90 47.63
N LEU A 52 34.33 6.86 47.36
CA LEU A 52 35.23 6.85 46.21
C LEU A 52 34.46 6.83 44.89
N GLN A 53 33.37 6.08 44.78
CA GLN A 53 32.52 6.05 43.58
C GLN A 53 31.79 7.39 43.33
N MET A 54 31.55 8.18 44.38
CA MET A 54 31.10 9.57 44.26
C MET A 54 32.26 10.52 43.91
N LEU A 55 33.48 10.28 44.40
CA LEU A 55 34.67 11.08 44.06
C LEU A 55 35.23 10.77 42.66
N THR A 56 34.89 9.64 42.05
CA THR A 56 35.17 9.34 40.63
C THR A 56 34.09 9.83 39.68
N GLN A 57 32.95 10.33 40.19
CA GLN A 57 31.99 11.06 39.37
C GLN A 57 32.52 12.49 39.16
N LEU A 58 33.41 12.64 38.20
CA LEU A 58 33.67 13.93 37.58
C LEU A 58 32.33 14.48 37.07
N PRO A 59 31.92 15.71 37.44
CA PRO A 59 30.79 16.39 36.82
C PRO A 59 31.16 16.94 35.42
N GLY A 60 31.96 16.18 34.66
CA GLY A 60 32.04 16.26 33.21
C GLY A 60 30.90 15.42 32.63
N ALA A 61 29.67 15.87 32.83
CA ALA A 61 28.55 15.34 32.08
C ALA A 61 28.75 15.77 30.63
N ASP A 62 28.99 14.80 29.75
CA ASP A 62 29.45 14.98 28.38
C ASP A 62 28.49 15.87 27.58
N SER A 63 28.83 17.17 27.50
CA SER A 63 28.00 18.20 26.86
C SER A 63 28.32 18.30 25.38
N ALA A 64 28.31 17.16 24.69
CA ALA A 64 28.50 17.07 23.25
C ALA A 64 27.62 18.11 22.52
N LEU A 65 28.22 18.90 21.64
CA LEU A 65 27.63 20.13 21.10
C LEU A 65 26.42 19.82 20.23
N ARG A 66 25.20 19.89 20.79
CA ARG A 66 23.98 19.38 20.13
C ARG A 66 23.06 20.50 19.65
N TYR A 67 23.02 20.65 18.33
CA TYR A 67 22.21 21.64 17.62
C TYR A 67 21.03 21.02 16.88
N ARG A 68 20.14 21.88 16.36
CA ARG A 68 19.10 21.53 15.40
C ARG A 68 19.14 22.50 14.24
N VAL A 69 18.97 22.00 13.02
CA VAL A 69 18.71 22.83 11.84
C VAL A 69 17.62 22.16 11.01
N ALA A 70 16.76 22.97 10.39
CA ALA A 70 15.85 22.44 9.39
C ALA A 70 16.62 22.18 8.10
N GLU A 71 16.25 21.11 7.39
CA GLU A 71 16.82 20.82 6.08
C GLU A 71 16.38 21.83 5.01
N GLU A 72 16.81 21.61 3.76
CA GLU A 72 16.36 22.30 2.55
C GLU A 72 16.58 23.83 2.52
N GLY A 73 17.12 24.39 3.60
CA GLY A 73 17.43 25.81 3.77
C GLY A 73 18.61 26.32 2.94
N PRO A 74 18.77 27.65 2.86
CA PRO A 74 19.91 28.27 2.18
C PRO A 74 21.23 28.08 2.96
N PRO A 75 22.38 28.32 2.31
CA PRO A 75 23.67 28.44 2.99
C PRO A 75 23.68 29.64 3.95
N ASP A 76 24.63 29.64 4.88
CA ASP A 76 24.89 30.73 5.84
C ASP A 76 23.73 31.05 6.81
N VAL A 77 22.82 30.08 7.02
CA VAL A 77 21.81 30.11 8.09
C VAL A 77 22.48 29.74 9.41
N LYS A 78 22.30 30.57 10.45
CA LYS A 78 22.81 30.32 11.80
C LYS A 78 22.16 29.08 12.43
N ILE A 79 23.01 28.17 12.90
CA ILE A 79 22.66 26.93 13.61
C ILE A 79 22.85 27.09 15.12
N GLY A 80 23.96 27.72 15.54
CA GLY A 80 24.34 27.83 16.94
C GLY A 80 25.59 28.69 17.15
N ASN A 81 26.19 28.64 18.35
CA ASN A 81 27.48 29.27 18.60
C ASN A 81 28.28 28.48 19.65
N VAL A 82 29.37 27.87 19.20
CA VAL A 82 30.23 26.98 19.99
C VAL A 82 30.93 27.73 21.13
N ALA A 83 31.31 29.00 20.92
CA ALA A 83 31.93 29.80 21.96
C ALA A 83 30.98 30.05 23.14
N VAL A 84 29.72 30.40 22.84
CA VAL A 84 28.69 30.63 23.86
C VAL A 84 28.37 29.35 24.62
N ASP A 85 28.18 28.22 23.92
CA ASP A 85 27.76 26.97 24.55
C ASP A 85 28.88 26.30 25.38
N LEU A 86 30.15 26.52 25.03
CA LEU A 86 31.31 26.13 25.84
C LEU A 86 31.71 27.17 26.90
N GLY A 87 31.03 28.33 26.97
CA GLY A 87 31.33 29.40 27.93
C GLY A 87 32.65 30.15 27.68
N LEU A 88 33.14 30.15 26.44
CA LEU A 88 34.43 30.70 26.03
C LEU A 88 34.34 32.16 25.59
N THR A 89 35.45 32.90 25.73
CA THR A 89 35.59 34.26 25.17
C THR A 89 36.28 34.17 23.81
N ALA A 90 35.52 34.43 22.75
CA ALA A 90 35.94 34.37 21.36
C ALA A 90 36.17 35.77 20.77
N GLY A 91 37.20 35.91 19.94
CA GLY A 91 37.56 37.21 19.36
C GLY A 91 38.97 37.26 18.77
N THR A 92 39.56 38.45 18.76
CA THR A 92 40.92 38.72 18.25
C THR A 92 41.83 39.41 19.27
N GLY A 93 41.38 39.50 20.53
CA GLY A 93 42.17 39.95 21.67
C GLY A 93 43.26 38.94 22.06
N SER A 94 44.26 39.39 22.83
CA SER A 94 45.42 38.60 23.20
C SER A 94 45.15 37.46 24.20
N GLY A 95 43.89 37.26 24.61
CA GLY A 95 43.43 36.18 25.48
C GLY A 95 42.23 35.40 24.93
N ASP A 96 41.84 35.67 23.67
CA ASP A 96 40.64 35.11 23.07
C ASP A 96 40.97 33.80 22.33
N VAL A 97 39.99 32.89 22.22
CA VAL A 97 40.13 31.64 21.44
C VAL A 97 39.67 31.82 19.99
N THR A 98 40.20 30.99 19.09
CA THR A 98 39.75 30.87 17.69
C THR A 98 39.31 29.45 17.37
N PHE A 99 38.48 29.27 16.34
CA PHE A 99 37.85 27.99 16.00
C PHE A 99 38.22 27.50 14.60
N ALA A 100 38.35 26.19 14.42
CA ALA A 100 38.35 25.56 13.09
C ALA A 100 37.46 24.32 13.07
N LEU A 101 36.88 24.01 11.91
CA LEU A 101 35.97 22.89 11.70
C LEU A 101 36.74 21.74 11.03
N GLU A 102 37.04 20.70 11.80
CA GLU A 102 37.87 19.57 11.36
C GLU A 102 37.06 18.54 10.54
N SER A 103 35.78 18.34 10.90
CA SER A 103 34.86 17.45 10.18
C SER A 103 33.46 18.06 10.00
N GLY A 104 32.64 17.51 9.11
CA GLY A 104 31.31 18.07 8.76
C GLY A 104 31.33 19.30 7.84
N SER A 105 32.51 19.76 7.41
CA SER A 105 32.74 20.98 6.61
C SER A 105 32.13 20.98 5.19
N GLU A 106 31.57 19.87 4.73
CA GLU A 106 30.73 19.87 3.53
C GLU A 106 29.35 20.50 3.80
N PHE A 107 28.76 20.26 4.98
CA PHE A 107 27.40 20.68 5.36
C PHE A 107 27.38 21.90 6.30
N PHE A 108 28.49 22.25 6.93
CA PHE A 108 28.58 23.33 7.92
C PHE A 108 29.77 24.25 7.69
N LYS A 109 29.70 25.45 8.24
CA LYS A 109 30.82 26.39 8.42
C LYS A 109 30.86 26.81 9.88
N ILE A 110 32.05 27.17 10.37
CA ILE A 110 32.19 27.92 11.62
C ILE A 110 32.94 29.23 11.34
N ASP A 111 32.47 30.33 11.90
CA ASP A 111 33.23 31.58 11.92
C ASP A 111 34.37 31.45 12.94
N ASN A 112 35.61 31.61 12.46
CA ASN A 112 36.81 31.29 13.24
C ASN A 112 37.12 32.29 14.36
N VAL A 113 36.47 33.46 14.39
CA VAL A 113 36.65 34.51 15.40
C VAL A 113 35.54 34.49 16.44
N THR A 114 34.31 34.14 16.06
CA THR A 114 33.12 34.23 16.92
C THR A 114 32.59 32.86 17.38
N GLY A 115 33.01 31.77 16.75
CA GLY A 115 32.49 30.42 17.02
C GLY A 115 31.05 30.20 16.52
N GLU A 116 30.52 31.08 15.68
CA GLU A 116 29.17 30.92 15.12
C GLU A 116 29.12 29.80 14.09
N LEU A 117 28.26 28.80 14.31
CA LEU A 117 28.07 27.66 13.42
C LEU A 117 26.93 27.97 12.44
N THR A 118 27.16 27.81 11.14
CA THR A 118 26.17 28.08 10.07
C THR A 118 26.08 26.95 9.04
N THR A 119 25.03 26.95 8.22
CA THR A 119 24.89 26.00 7.10
C THR A 119 25.95 26.24 6.03
N GLY A 120 26.48 25.13 5.53
CA GLY A 120 27.53 25.07 4.51
C GLY A 120 27.04 25.40 3.09
N PRO A 121 27.94 25.36 2.10
CA PRO A 121 27.60 25.59 0.70
C PRO A 121 26.83 24.42 0.09
N ARG A 122 26.95 23.20 0.64
CA ARG A 122 26.14 22.04 0.27
C ARG A 122 24.80 22.12 1.00
N ARG A 123 23.71 22.08 0.24
CA ARG A 123 22.35 21.98 0.79
C ARG A 123 22.17 20.63 1.51
N ILE A 124 21.60 20.69 2.70
CA ILE A 124 21.21 19.52 3.49
C ILE A 124 19.82 19.10 3.00
N ASP A 125 19.69 17.83 2.62
CA ASP A 125 18.55 17.24 1.93
C ASP A 125 18.42 15.83 2.53
N ARG A 126 17.47 15.66 3.44
CA ARG A 126 17.46 14.55 4.41
C ARG A 126 17.18 13.22 3.72
N GLU A 127 16.39 13.23 2.67
CA GLU A 127 16.03 12.06 1.86
C GLU A 127 17.22 11.55 1.06
N LYS A 128 18.23 12.39 0.77
CA LYS A 128 19.48 11.98 0.13
C LYS A 128 20.55 11.51 1.13
N LEU A 129 20.39 11.76 2.44
CA LEU A 129 21.29 11.26 3.48
C LEU A 129 21.03 9.77 3.76
N GLN A 130 21.96 8.90 3.34
CA GLN A 130 21.84 7.44 3.50
C GLN A 130 21.64 7.01 4.96
N GLN A 131 22.32 7.67 5.90
CA GLN A 131 22.16 7.44 7.33
C GLN A 131 20.76 7.79 7.86
N CYS A 132 20.00 8.63 7.15
CA CYS A 132 18.64 9.04 7.52
C CYS A 132 17.54 8.28 6.76
N GLN A 133 17.88 7.56 5.68
CA GLN A 133 16.98 6.59 5.04
C GLN A 133 16.80 5.29 5.86
N MET A 134 17.71 4.98 6.79
CA MET A 134 17.70 3.75 7.60
C MET A 134 17.00 3.91 8.95
N ILE A 135 16.26 5.00 9.16
CA ILE A 135 15.58 5.32 10.42
C ILE A 135 14.22 4.63 10.47
N PHE A 136 14.14 3.56 11.26
CA PHE A 136 12.90 2.84 11.58
C PHE A 136 12.46 3.20 13.01
N ASP A 137 11.78 4.35 13.11
CA ASP A 137 11.29 4.99 14.34
C ASP A 137 12.36 5.42 15.38
N GLU A 138 11.96 6.41 16.20
CA GLU A 138 12.64 7.07 17.33
C GLU A 138 14.05 7.64 17.16
N ASN A 139 14.84 7.19 16.17
CA ASN A 139 16.17 7.74 15.89
C ASN A 139 16.04 9.09 15.17
N GLU A 140 16.81 10.09 15.62
CA GLU A 140 16.88 11.38 14.92
C GLU A 140 17.82 11.28 13.71
N CYS A 141 17.49 11.96 12.61
CA CYS A 141 18.47 12.21 11.55
C CYS A 141 19.50 13.22 12.06
N PHE A 142 20.79 12.94 11.91
CA PHE A 142 21.84 13.85 12.32
C PHE A 142 23.08 13.80 11.44
N LEU A 143 23.88 14.85 11.55
CA LEU A 143 25.23 14.98 11.02
C LEU A 143 26.15 15.31 12.19
N ASP A 144 27.17 14.48 12.41
CA ASP A 144 28.22 14.74 13.38
C ASP A 144 29.31 15.66 12.78
N PHE A 145 29.95 16.44 13.63
CA PHE A 145 31.03 17.35 13.28
C PHE A 145 32.05 17.46 14.42
N GLU A 146 33.28 17.86 14.09
CA GLU A 146 34.38 18.06 15.03
C GLU A 146 34.88 19.50 14.91
N VAL A 147 35.01 20.18 16.03
CA VAL A 147 35.50 21.57 16.10
C VAL A 147 36.72 21.64 17.01
N SER A 148 37.82 22.19 16.48
CA SER A 148 39.01 22.49 17.28
C SER A 148 38.88 23.90 17.87
N VAL A 149 39.12 23.99 19.18
CA VAL A 149 39.21 25.24 19.93
C VAL A 149 40.69 25.52 20.16
N ILE A 150 41.18 26.60 19.55
CA ILE A 150 42.59 26.96 19.51
C ILE A 150 42.84 28.09 20.50
N GLY A 151 43.72 27.83 21.46
CA GLY A 151 44.10 28.77 22.50
C GLY A 151 44.87 29.99 22.00
N PRO A 152 44.94 31.08 22.80
CA PRO A 152 45.69 32.29 22.45
C PRO A 152 47.14 31.96 22.07
N LEU A 153 47.62 32.54 20.98
CA LEU A 153 48.94 32.28 20.39
C LEU A 153 49.23 30.80 20.08
N GLN A 154 48.20 29.99 19.81
CA GLN A 154 48.30 28.53 19.58
C GLN A 154 48.93 27.77 20.75
N SER A 155 48.76 28.26 21.98
CA SER A 155 49.35 27.68 23.19
C SER A 155 48.75 26.33 23.62
N TRP A 156 47.54 26.03 23.16
CA TRP A 156 46.83 24.75 23.33
C TRP A 156 45.80 24.58 22.20
N VAL A 157 45.35 23.34 21.99
CA VAL A 157 44.22 23.00 21.10
C VAL A 157 43.44 21.86 21.75
N ASP A 158 42.15 22.08 21.98
CA ASP A 158 41.20 21.05 22.41
C ASP A 158 40.23 20.72 21.26
N LEU A 159 39.77 19.48 21.18
CA LEU A 159 38.83 19.00 20.16
C LEU A 159 37.48 18.67 20.81
N PHE A 160 36.39 19.18 20.23
CA PHE A 160 35.04 18.92 20.68
C PHE A 160 34.22 18.23 19.59
N GLU A 161 33.61 17.10 19.94
CA GLU A 161 32.60 16.43 19.11
C GLU A 161 31.24 17.13 19.26
N GLY A 162 30.52 17.21 18.15
CA GLY A 162 29.21 17.85 18.06
C GLY A 162 28.29 17.16 17.07
N ARG A 163 26.99 17.44 17.20
CA ARG A 163 25.90 16.82 16.45
C ARG A 163 24.87 17.87 16.05
N VAL A 164 24.64 18.04 14.76
CA VAL A 164 23.49 18.80 14.25
C VAL A 164 22.39 17.81 13.88
N VAL A 165 21.28 17.87 14.62
CA VAL A 165 20.07 17.11 14.30
C VAL A 165 19.34 17.82 13.17
N ILE A 166 19.04 17.07 12.10
CA ILE A 166 18.36 17.58 10.91
C ILE A 166 16.86 17.38 11.10
N THR A 167 16.10 18.47 11.20
CA THR A 167 14.65 18.43 11.38
C THR A 167 13.96 18.49 10.02
N ASP A 168 13.09 17.50 9.82
CA ASP A 168 12.36 17.23 8.59
C ASP A 168 11.39 18.35 8.16
N ILE A 169 11.28 18.59 6.85
CA ILE A 169 10.32 19.53 6.23
C ILE A 169 9.37 18.73 5.31
N ASN A 170 8.10 19.16 5.22
CA ASN A 170 7.21 18.66 4.15
C ASN A 170 7.67 19.25 2.81
N ASP A 171 8.53 18.51 2.13
CA ASP A 171 9.29 18.85 0.92
C ASP A 171 8.87 17.95 -0.26
N ASN A 172 8.65 16.65 -0.03
CA ASN A 172 8.19 15.71 -1.04
C ASN A 172 6.67 15.79 -1.20
N THR A 173 6.02 14.73 -1.68
CA THR A 173 4.55 14.62 -1.83
C THR A 173 4.24 13.14 -1.98
N PRO A 174 3.18 12.61 -1.34
CA PRO A 174 2.84 11.20 -1.48
C PRO A 174 2.62 10.83 -2.94
N SER A 175 3.20 9.74 -3.42
CA SER A 175 3.21 9.38 -4.85
C SER A 175 2.82 7.91 -5.10
N PHE A 176 1.82 7.67 -5.95
CA PHE A 176 1.42 6.30 -6.33
C PHE A 176 2.40 5.69 -7.35
N PRO A 177 2.58 4.35 -7.35
CA PRO A 177 3.46 3.67 -8.32
C PRO A 177 2.97 3.74 -9.77
N SER A 178 1.71 4.14 -9.98
CA SER A 178 1.11 4.40 -11.29
C SER A 178 -0.04 5.41 -11.13
N PRO A 179 -0.28 6.33 -12.11
CA PRO A 179 -1.46 7.19 -12.11
C PRO A 179 -2.78 6.42 -12.33
N VAL A 180 -2.70 5.16 -12.81
CA VAL A 180 -3.83 4.24 -12.94
C VAL A 180 -3.50 2.93 -12.24
N LEU A 181 -4.25 2.58 -11.20
CA LEU A 181 -4.18 1.30 -10.50
C LEU A 181 -5.22 0.35 -11.12
N GLN A 182 -4.88 -0.92 -11.29
CA GLN A 182 -5.79 -1.93 -11.84
C GLN A 182 -6.03 -3.04 -10.82
N LEU A 183 -7.30 -3.43 -10.68
CA LEU A 183 -7.74 -4.53 -9.84
C LEU A 183 -8.74 -5.39 -10.62
N SER A 184 -8.63 -6.72 -10.52
CA SER A 184 -9.59 -7.66 -11.08
C SER A 184 -10.35 -8.37 -9.96
N VAL A 185 -11.67 -8.39 -10.04
CA VAL A 185 -12.57 -8.96 -9.03
C VAL A 185 -13.58 -9.87 -9.73
N GLU A 186 -13.66 -11.15 -9.35
CA GLU A 186 -14.70 -12.04 -9.87
C GLU A 186 -16.08 -11.63 -9.34
N GLU A 187 -17.13 -11.74 -10.16
CA GLU A 187 -18.48 -11.34 -9.75
C GLU A 187 -19.08 -12.20 -8.63
N ASN A 188 -18.65 -13.47 -8.55
CA ASN A 188 -19.08 -14.43 -7.52
C ASN A 188 -18.55 -14.13 -6.10
N ARG A 189 -17.78 -13.04 -5.91
CA ARG A 189 -17.01 -12.83 -4.68
C ARG A 189 -17.91 -12.46 -3.50
N PRO A 190 -17.74 -13.11 -2.33
CA PRO A 190 -18.58 -12.84 -1.16
C PRO A 190 -18.57 -11.38 -0.72
N ILE A 191 -19.72 -10.90 -0.23
CA ILE A 191 -19.80 -9.63 0.50
C ILE A 191 -18.87 -9.70 1.71
N GLY A 192 -18.08 -8.65 1.93
CA GLY A 192 -16.98 -8.61 2.90
C GLY A 192 -15.64 -9.10 2.36
N THR A 193 -15.52 -9.49 1.07
CA THR A 193 -14.21 -9.73 0.45
C THR A 193 -13.40 -8.44 0.43
N LEU A 194 -12.15 -8.51 0.88
CA LEU A 194 -11.24 -7.41 1.10
C LEU A 194 -10.05 -7.52 0.14
N TYR A 195 -9.73 -6.43 -0.55
CA TYR A 195 -8.59 -6.30 -1.44
C TYR A 195 -7.65 -5.20 -0.93
N LEU A 196 -6.37 -5.53 -0.74
CA LEU A 196 -5.33 -4.54 -0.45
C LEU A 196 -4.97 -3.81 -1.74
N LEU A 197 -4.96 -2.46 -1.70
CA LEU A 197 -4.59 -1.63 -2.84
C LEU A 197 -3.11 -1.21 -2.76
N PRO A 198 -2.44 -0.94 -3.90
CA PRO A 198 -1.08 -0.41 -3.88
C PRO A 198 -1.00 0.93 -3.13
N THR A 199 -0.19 0.97 -2.07
CA THR A 199 0.12 2.21 -1.34
C THR A 199 0.86 3.20 -2.23
N ALA A 200 0.58 4.48 -2.05
CA ALA A 200 1.54 5.53 -2.37
C ALA A 200 2.78 5.45 -1.47
N THR A 201 3.88 6.04 -1.91
CA THR A 201 5.09 6.28 -1.10
C THR A 201 5.32 7.77 -0.93
N ASP A 202 5.68 8.17 0.27
CA ASP A 202 6.30 9.46 0.55
C ASP A 202 7.71 9.24 1.11
N ARG A 203 8.56 10.26 1.08
CA ARG A 203 9.92 10.20 1.61
C ARG A 203 10.11 10.98 2.90
N ASP A 204 9.23 11.96 3.16
CA ASP A 204 9.24 12.80 4.34
C ASP A 204 8.93 11.99 5.61
N PHE A 205 9.51 12.40 6.75
CA PHE A 205 9.58 11.59 7.96
C PHE A 205 8.49 11.90 8.98
N GLY A 206 8.11 10.87 9.75
CA GLY A 206 7.21 10.99 10.90
C GLY A 206 5.84 11.56 10.54
N ARG A 207 5.65 12.87 10.76
CA ARG A 207 4.38 13.57 10.51
C ARG A 207 4.25 14.09 9.07
N ASN A 208 5.35 14.40 8.39
CA ASN A 208 5.29 15.00 7.06
C ASN A 208 5.12 13.96 5.95
N GLY A 209 5.32 12.66 6.25
CA GLY A 209 4.90 11.56 5.39
C GLY A 209 3.39 11.26 5.47
N ILE A 210 2.98 10.13 4.88
CA ILE A 210 1.57 9.74 4.67
C ILE A 210 0.77 9.70 5.98
N ASP A 211 -0.34 10.45 6.02
CA ASP A 211 -1.30 10.50 7.12
C ASP A 211 -2.51 9.59 6.86
N ARG A 212 -3.10 9.64 5.66
CA ARG A 212 -4.34 8.92 5.31
C ARG A 212 -4.51 8.67 3.82
N TYR A 213 -5.45 7.79 3.49
CA TYR A 213 -6.06 7.65 2.17
C TYR A 213 -7.53 8.07 2.20
N GLU A 214 -7.97 8.79 1.16
CA GLU A 214 -9.34 9.29 0.97
C GLU A 214 -9.85 8.72 -0.38
N VAL A 215 -11.09 8.20 -0.48
CA VAL A 215 -11.69 7.81 -1.77
C VAL A 215 -12.85 8.76 -2.10
N GLU A 216 -12.86 9.31 -3.32
CA GLU A 216 -13.84 10.33 -3.70
C GLU A 216 -15.28 9.80 -3.67
N GLY A 217 -16.14 10.43 -2.86
CA GLY A 217 -17.54 10.03 -2.65
C GLY A 217 -17.78 9.03 -1.52
N LEU A 218 -16.71 8.55 -0.85
CA LEU A 218 -16.77 7.65 0.30
C LEU A 218 -16.32 8.35 1.59
N VAL A 219 -16.41 7.64 2.72
CA VAL A 219 -16.04 8.17 4.06
C VAL A 219 -14.56 7.91 4.33
N ASP A 220 -13.83 8.95 4.76
CA ASP A 220 -12.47 8.83 5.28
C ASP A 220 -12.49 8.07 6.62
N HIS A 221 -11.98 6.83 6.62
CA HIS A 221 -11.81 6.00 7.82
C HIS A 221 -10.46 6.23 8.53
N GLY A 222 -9.59 7.10 8.00
CA GLY A 222 -8.30 7.45 8.60
C GLY A 222 -7.21 6.40 8.48
N GLU A 223 -7.34 5.43 7.56
CA GLU A 223 -6.39 4.33 7.43
C GLU A 223 -5.12 4.72 6.64
N LYS A 224 -3.96 4.21 7.10
CA LYS A 224 -2.66 4.33 6.41
C LYS A 224 -2.38 3.22 5.40
N GLN A 225 -3.36 2.36 5.14
CA GLN A 225 -3.33 1.31 4.12
C GLN A 225 -4.65 1.39 3.35
N PRO A 226 -4.65 1.61 2.02
CA PRO A 226 -5.87 1.68 1.24
C PRO A 226 -6.41 0.26 1.00
N GLN A 227 -7.66 0.02 1.38
CA GLN A 227 -8.34 -1.26 1.26
C GLN A 227 -9.65 -1.05 0.48
N LEU A 228 -10.08 -2.07 -0.27
CA LEU A 228 -11.36 -2.08 -0.99
C LEU A 228 -12.20 -3.28 -0.56
N ILE A 229 -13.44 -3.05 -0.17
CA ILE A 229 -14.35 -4.05 0.39
C ILE A 229 -15.58 -4.20 -0.50
N VAL A 230 -15.91 -5.44 -0.87
CA VAL A 230 -17.14 -5.79 -1.59
C VAL A 230 -18.34 -5.63 -0.65
N LYS A 231 -19.22 -4.65 -0.90
CA LYS A 231 -20.36 -4.31 -0.03
C LYS A 231 -21.69 -4.90 -0.49
N GLY A 232 -21.80 -5.30 -1.76
CA GLY A 232 -22.98 -6.00 -2.30
C GLY A 232 -22.60 -7.05 -3.34
N THR A 233 -23.59 -7.79 -3.85
CA THR A 233 -23.39 -8.74 -4.94
C THR A 233 -22.90 -8.03 -6.20
N LEU A 234 -21.82 -8.53 -6.77
CA LEU A 234 -21.31 -8.11 -8.08
C LEU A 234 -21.99 -8.96 -9.17
N ASP A 235 -22.12 -8.37 -10.36
CA ASP A 235 -22.91 -8.87 -11.49
C ASP A 235 -22.35 -8.19 -12.73
N ARG A 236 -21.57 -8.92 -13.54
CA ARG A 236 -20.84 -8.39 -14.71
C ARG A 236 -21.78 -8.14 -15.88
N GLU A 237 -22.88 -8.88 -15.96
CA GLU A 237 -24.01 -8.66 -16.89
C GLU A 237 -24.67 -7.30 -16.69
N GLN A 238 -24.74 -6.83 -15.44
CA GLN A 238 -25.26 -5.53 -15.05
C GLN A 238 -24.20 -4.43 -15.05
N LYS A 239 -22.97 -4.72 -14.60
CA LYS A 239 -21.86 -3.76 -14.53
C LYS A 239 -20.49 -4.45 -14.52
N ASP A 240 -19.79 -4.36 -15.65
CA ASP A 240 -18.47 -4.97 -15.87
C ASP A 240 -17.28 -4.23 -15.21
N SER A 241 -17.45 -2.98 -14.78
CA SER A 241 -16.31 -2.15 -14.39
C SER A 241 -16.67 -0.98 -13.46
N TYR A 242 -15.73 -0.58 -12.60
CA TYR A 242 -15.84 0.57 -11.70
C TYR A 242 -14.58 1.43 -11.81
N GLU A 243 -14.76 2.74 -11.84
CA GLU A 243 -13.68 3.72 -11.70
C GLU A 243 -13.86 4.47 -10.38
N LEU A 244 -12.79 4.55 -9.58
CA LEU A 244 -12.73 5.22 -8.29
C LEU A 244 -11.50 6.14 -8.25
N VAL A 245 -11.60 7.30 -7.63
CA VAL A 245 -10.44 8.19 -7.41
C VAL A 245 -9.90 7.96 -6.01
N LEU A 246 -8.75 7.31 -5.91
CA LEU A 246 -8.02 7.12 -4.66
C LEU A 246 -7.07 8.30 -4.47
N ARG A 247 -7.31 9.11 -3.43
CA ARG A 247 -6.42 10.18 -2.97
C ARG A 247 -5.59 9.70 -1.79
N VAL A 248 -4.38 10.22 -1.69
CA VAL A 248 -3.49 10.09 -0.53
C VAL A 248 -3.09 11.47 -0.04
N ARG A 249 -2.84 11.60 1.26
CA ARG A 249 -2.54 12.88 1.88
C ARG A 249 -1.52 12.72 3.02
N ASP A 250 -0.62 13.68 3.14
CA ASP A 250 0.34 13.74 4.24
C ASP A 250 -0.20 14.46 5.49
N GLY A 251 0.56 14.42 6.59
CA GLY A 251 0.21 15.06 7.85
C GLY A 251 0.79 16.47 8.05
N GLY A 252 1.51 17.01 7.08
CA GLY A 252 2.28 18.26 7.18
C GLY A 252 1.45 19.53 7.25
N ASN A 253 2.11 20.69 7.12
CA ASN A 253 1.46 22.00 7.21
C ASN A 253 2.17 23.07 6.34
N PRO A 254 1.60 23.47 5.19
CA PRO A 254 0.36 22.94 4.59
C PRO A 254 0.52 21.46 4.19
N PRO A 255 -0.53 20.64 4.30
CA PRO A 255 -0.48 19.26 3.84
C PRO A 255 -0.60 19.19 2.32
N ARG A 256 0.11 18.24 1.71
CA ARG A 256 0.08 17.93 0.27
C ARG A 256 -0.68 16.62 0.03
N SER A 257 -0.99 16.36 -1.24
CA SER A 257 -1.80 15.21 -1.64
C SER A 257 -1.58 14.86 -3.11
N SER A 258 -1.71 13.59 -3.46
CA SER A 258 -1.86 13.14 -4.85
C SER A 258 -3.04 12.19 -5.00
N GLN A 259 -3.33 11.77 -6.23
CA GLN A 259 -4.44 10.88 -6.54
C GLN A 259 -4.12 9.96 -7.72
N ALA A 260 -4.70 8.77 -7.71
CA ALA A 260 -4.64 7.80 -8.81
C ALA A 260 -6.05 7.28 -9.14
N LEU A 261 -6.25 6.90 -10.40
CA LEU A 261 -7.48 6.29 -10.88
C LEU A 261 -7.43 4.78 -10.62
N LEU A 262 -8.24 4.29 -9.67
CA LEU A 262 -8.44 2.86 -9.47
C LEU A 262 -9.50 2.34 -10.45
N ARG A 263 -9.07 1.46 -11.36
CA ARG A 263 -9.93 0.71 -12.27
C ARG A 263 -10.15 -0.70 -11.72
N VAL A 264 -11.38 -0.99 -11.33
CA VAL A 264 -11.82 -2.33 -10.91
C VAL A 264 -12.55 -2.98 -12.08
N SER A 265 -11.97 -4.04 -12.63
CA SER A 265 -12.57 -4.87 -13.67
C SER A 265 -13.29 -6.06 -13.04
N ILE A 266 -14.56 -6.28 -13.39
CA ILE A 266 -15.32 -7.43 -12.94
C ILE A 266 -15.11 -8.57 -13.93
N THR A 267 -14.53 -9.68 -13.47
CA THR A 267 -14.17 -10.82 -14.32
C THR A 267 -15.26 -11.89 -14.36
N ASP A 268 -15.55 -12.34 -15.58
CA ASP A 268 -16.63 -13.26 -15.95
C ASP A 268 -16.58 -14.60 -15.19
N VAL A 269 -17.74 -15.01 -14.66
CA VAL A 269 -18.00 -16.33 -14.12
C VAL A 269 -19.25 -16.89 -14.80
N ASN A 270 -19.17 -18.10 -15.36
CA ASN A 270 -20.29 -18.71 -16.09
C ASN A 270 -21.43 -19.17 -15.16
N ASP A 271 -22.26 -18.23 -14.72
CA ASP A 271 -23.49 -18.43 -13.95
C ASP A 271 -24.76 -18.39 -14.83
N ASN A 272 -24.69 -17.67 -15.96
CA ASN A 272 -25.78 -17.44 -16.91
C ASN A 272 -25.92 -18.57 -17.94
N SER A 273 -26.78 -19.55 -17.66
CA SER A 273 -27.09 -20.65 -18.60
C SER A 273 -27.66 -20.15 -19.95
N PRO A 274 -27.23 -20.68 -21.10
CA PRO A 274 -27.80 -20.33 -22.41
C PRO A 274 -29.32 -20.53 -22.48
N GLN A 275 -30.02 -19.53 -23.03
CA GLN A 275 -31.47 -19.55 -23.19
C GLN A 275 -31.87 -19.65 -24.68
N PHE A 276 -32.82 -20.53 -24.97
CA PHE A 276 -33.45 -20.65 -26.28
C PHE A 276 -34.43 -19.49 -26.51
N GLU A 277 -34.54 -18.99 -27.73
CA GLU A 277 -35.49 -17.93 -28.10
C GLU A 277 -36.95 -18.41 -28.04
N ARG A 278 -37.17 -19.72 -28.15
CA ARG A 278 -38.47 -20.38 -28.09
C ARG A 278 -38.37 -21.64 -27.23
N SER A 279 -39.45 -21.96 -26.50
CA SER A 279 -39.60 -23.24 -25.80
C SER A 279 -39.75 -24.43 -26.76
N THR A 280 -40.12 -24.16 -28.02
CA THR A 280 -40.44 -25.14 -29.04
C THR A 280 -40.02 -24.59 -30.39
N TYR A 281 -39.37 -25.41 -31.20
CA TYR A 281 -39.03 -25.10 -32.59
C TYR A 281 -39.67 -26.18 -33.47
N GLU A 282 -40.50 -25.74 -34.42
CA GLU A 282 -41.22 -26.59 -35.36
C GLU A 282 -40.65 -26.37 -36.76
N ALA A 283 -40.51 -27.46 -37.53
CA ALA A 283 -39.98 -27.44 -38.88
C ALA A 283 -40.64 -28.55 -39.70
N GLU A 284 -40.98 -28.26 -40.96
CA GLU A 284 -41.48 -29.23 -41.93
C GLU A 284 -40.34 -29.66 -42.86
N MET A 285 -40.27 -30.96 -43.18
CA MET A 285 -39.21 -31.54 -43.99
C MET A 285 -39.80 -32.60 -44.92
N ALA A 286 -39.31 -32.68 -46.16
CA ALA A 286 -39.72 -33.73 -47.09
C ALA A 286 -39.13 -35.09 -46.67
N GLU A 287 -39.94 -36.16 -46.74
CA GLU A 287 -39.56 -37.52 -46.35
C GLU A 287 -38.34 -38.07 -47.12
N ASN A 288 -38.10 -37.54 -48.32
CA ASN A 288 -37.01 -37.91 -49.22
C ASN A 288 -35.82 -36.93 -49.18
N ALA A 289 -35.74 -36.04 -48.18
CA ALA A 289 -34.64 -35.09 -48.06
C ALA A 289 -33.30 -35.82 -47.79
N PRO A 290 -32.22 -35.48 -48.51
CA PRO A 290 -30.95 -36.18 -48.38
C PRO A 290 -30.27 -35.93 -47.01
N PRO A 291 -29.47 -36.88 -46.50
CA PRO A 291 -28.68 -36.69 -45.28
C PRO A 291 -27.81 -35.42 -45.36
N GLY A 292 -27.71 -34.69 -44.25
CA GLY A 292 -27.01 -33.40 -44.20
C GLY A 292 -27.87 -32.19 -44.57
N THR A 293 -29.13 -32.39 -45.00
CA THR A 293 -30.09 -31.28 -45.15
C THR A 293 -30.33 -30.63 -43.77
N PRO A 294 -30.15 -29.31 -43.62
CA PRO A 294 -30.41 -28.63 -42.34
C PRO A 294 -31.91 -28.63 -42.05
N VAL A 295 -32.28 -29.08 -40.85
CA VAL A 295 -33.69 -29.16 -40.40
C VAL A 295 -34.11 -27.85 -39.74
N LEU A 296 -33.23 -27.32 -38.89
CA LEU A 296 -33.42 -26.04 -38.20
C LEU A 296 -32.07 -25.42 -37.87
N GLN A 297 -31.99 -24.09 -37.98
CA GLN A 297 -30.86 -23.27 -37.54
C GLN A 297 -31.37 -22.23 -36.55
N GLY A 298 -30.68 -22.10 -35.41
CA GLY A 298 -31.11 -21.21 -34.33
C GLY A 298 -29.94 -20.54 -33.62
N THR A 299 -30.24 -19.40 -32.99
CA THR A 299 -29.28 -18.62 -32.21
C THR A 299 -29.74 -18.60 -30.76
N LEU A 300 -28.93 -19.10 -29.84
CA LEU A 300 -29.03 -18.77 -28.43
C LEU A 300 -28.33 -17.44 -28.20
N ARG A 301 -28.71 -16.71 -27.14
CA ARG A 301 -27.85 -15.60 -26.69
C ARG A 301 -26.47 -16.16 -26.34
N ARG A 302 -25.44 -15.71 -27.07
CA ARG A 302 -24.01 -16.12 -27.03
C ARG A 302 -23.61 -17.46 -27.66
N VAL A 303 -24.51 -18.27 -28.23
CA VAL A 303 -24.15 -19.57 -28.86
C VAL A 303 -25.04 -19.86 -30.08
N THR A 304 -24.51 -20.36 -31.19
CA THR A 304 -25.30 -20.86 -32.33
C THR A 304 -25.49 -22.37 -32.28
N PHE A 305 -26.62 -22.87 -32.79
CA PHE A 305 -26.88 -24.31 -32.92
C PHE A 305 -27.57 -24.66 -34.24
N SER A 306 -27.35 -25.89 -34.70
CA SER A 306 -28.00 -26.47 -35.87
C SER A 306 -28.48 -27.89 -35.58
N VAL A 307 -29.62 -28.25 -36.15
CA VAL A 307 -30.17 -29.61 -36.11
C VAL A 307 -30.14 -30.16 -37.53
N VAL A 308 -29.52 -31.33 -37.70
CA VAL A 308 -29.25 -31.97 -39.00
C VAL A 308 -29.81 -33.39 -38.97
N SER A 309 -30.40 -33.85 -40.07
CA SER A 309 -30.91 -35.21 -40.18
C SER A 309 -29.80 -36.27 -40.11
N GLN A 310 -29.94 -37.22 -39.20
CA GLN A 310 -29.12 -38.44 -39.15
C GLN A 310 -29.85 -39.58 -39.90
N PRO A 311 -29.12 -40.48 -40.57
CA PRO A 311 -29.72 -41.68 -41.15
C PRO A 311 -30.21 -42.62 -40.03
N GLN A 312 -31.41 -43.16 -40.18
CA GLN A 312 -31.88 -44.28 -39.36
C GLN A 312 -31.27 -45.59 -39.90
N ASP A 313 -30.83 -46.48 -39.01
CA ASP A 313 -30.50 -47.86 -39.40
C ASP A 313 -31.76 -48.56 -39.92
N ALA A 314 -31.69 -49.10 -41.13
CA ALA A 314 -32.85 -49.66 -41.83
C ALA A 314 -33.21 -51.05 -41.29
N GLY A 315 -33.94 -51.09 -40.16
CA GLY A 315 -34.21 -52.30 -39.39
C GLY A 315 -35.57 -52.38 -38.72
N CYS A 316 -36.67 -52.28 -39.47
CA CYS A 316 -38.01 -52.63 -39.00
C CYS A 316 -38.71 -53.60 -39.96
N TYR A 317 -38.89 -54.85 -39.52
CA TYR A 317 -39.80 -55.82 -40.12
C TYR A 317 -40.91 -56.12 -39.13
N ASP A 318 -42.16 -56.15 -39.60
CA ASP A 318 -43.34 -56.42 -38.79
C ASP A 318 -43.38 -57.87 -38.29
N SER A 319 -43.55 -58.02 -36.97
CA SER A 319 -44.28 -59.16 -36.38
C SER A 319 -44.69 -58.82 -34.95
N GLY A 320 -45.97 -58.53 -34.74
CA GLY A 320 -46.53 -58.27 -33.41
C GLY A 320 -46.81 -59.56 -32.61
N LEU A 321 -46.64 -59.48 -31.29
CA LEU A 321 -47.28 -60.32 -30.28
C LEU A 321 -47.34 -59.56 -28.95
N GLU A 322 -48.31 -59.91 -28.11
CA GLU A 322 -48.57 -59.26 -26.82
C GLU A 322 -47.58 -59.76 -25.75
N ASP A 323 -47.14 -58.89 -24.84
CA ASP A 323 -47.57 -59.01 -23.43
C ASP A 323 -47.19 -57.77 -22.59
N SER A 324 -47.80 -57.65 -21.41
CA SER A 324 -47.59 -56.55 -20.46
C SER A 324 -46.42 -56.77 -19.51
N GLU A 325 -45.66 -55.71 -19.18
CA GLU A 325 -45.49 -55.25 -17.79
C GLU A 325 -44.71 -53.92 -17.65
N THR A 326 -44.93 -53.24 -16.52
CA THR A 326 -44.12 -52.14 -15.97
C THR A 326 -43.62 -52.61 -14.58
N PRO A 327 -42.61 -52.01 -13.89
CA PRO A 327 -42.15 -50.61 -13.99
C PRO A 327 -40.64 -50.39 -13.69
N SER A 328 -40.33 -49.18 -13.19
CA SER A 328 -39.19 -48.82 -12.31
C SER A 328 -37.93 -48.21 -12.93
N SER A 329 -37.84 -46.90 -12.72
CA SER A 329 -36.63 -46.08 -12.59
C SER A 329 -35.40 -46.74 -11.93
N LYS A 330 -34.20 -46.30 -12.33
CA LYS A 330 -33.17 -45.81 -11.39
C LYS A 330 -32.13 -44.91 -12.07
N SER A 331 -31.56 -43.99 -11.29
CA SER A 331 -30.54 -43.03 -11.67
C SER A 331 -29.13 -43.50 -11.32
N SER A 332 -28.12 -43.15 -12.13
CA SER A 332 -26.72 -43.10 -11.69
C SER A 332 -25.93 -42.02 -12.44
N SER A 333 -25.27 -41.14 -11.69
CA SER A 333 -24.43 -40.04 -12.17
C SER A 333 -23.00 -40.47 -12.53
N GLY A 334 -22.40 -39.83 -13.54
CA GLY A 334 -20.96 -39.90 -13.84
C GLY A 334 -20.50 -38.68 -14.64
N PRO A 335 -19.39 -38.00 -14.27
CA PRO A 335 -18.95 -36.76 -14.93
C PRO A 335 -18.01 -37.01 -16.13
N PRO A 336 -18.06 -36.19 -17.20
CA PRO A 336 -17.04 -36.19 -18.25
C PRO A 336 -15.74 -35.49 -17.81
N ARG A 337 -14.61 -35.86 -18.42
CA ARG A 337 -13.30 -35.20 -18.26
C ARG A 337 -13.04 -34.17 -19.36
N LEU A 338 -12.17 -33.20 -19.06
CA LEU A 338 -11.65 -32.19 -20.00
C LEU A 338 -10.90 -32.79 -21.19
N GLY A 339 -10.97 -32.11 -22.34
CA GLY A 339 -10.20 -32.42 -23.55
C GLY A 339 -10.00 -31.19 -24.46
N ALA A 340 -8.77 -30.66 -24.45
CA ALA A 340 -8.08 -29.74 -25.38
C ALA A 340 -8.86 -28.76 -26.31
N LEU A 341 -8.44 -27.48 -26.25
CA LEU A 341 -8.64 -26.46 -27.29
C LEU A 341 -7.69 -26.64 -28.49
N PRO A 342 -8.08 -26.18 -29.69
CA PRO A 342 -7.16 -25.56 -30.66
C PRO A 342 -7.39 -24.04 -30.78
N LEU A 343 -6.41 -23.33 -31.34
CA LEU A 343 -6.45 -21.89 -31.62
C LEU A 343 -7.10 -21.59 -33.00
N PRO A 344 -7.64 -20.39 -33.23
CA PRO A 344 -8.05 -19.93 -34.56
C PRO A 344 -6.84 -19.37 -35.36
N GLU A 345 -6.84 -19.59 -36.68
CA GLU A 345 -5.97 -18.85 -37.61
C GLU A 345 -6.68 -17.63 -38.23
N GLU A 346 -5.91 -16.71 -38.82
CA GLU A 346 -6.39 -15.47 -39.41
C GLU A 346 -7.00 -15.67 -40.82
N GLY A 347 -7.82 -14.71 -41.27
CA GLY A 347 -8.06 -14.49 -42.70
C GLY A 347 -9.46 -13.99 -43.06
N TYR A 348 -9.62 -12.67 -43.22
CA TYR A 348 -10.58 -12.13 -44.19
C TYR A 348 -10.04 -10.86 -44.85
N GLU A 349 -10.30 -10.72 -46.15
CA GLU A 349 -9.76 -9.65 -46.98
C GLU A 349 -10.55 -8.34 -46.82
N ARG A 350 -9.89 -7.20 -47.06
CA ARG A 350 -10.49 -5.86 -47.04
C ARG A 350 -10.60 -5.32 -48.46
N THR A 351 -11.82 -5.19 -48.97
CA THR A 351 -12.11 -4.42 -50.19
C THR A 351 -12.50 -2.98 -49.85
N THR A 352 -11.90 -2.02 -50.56
CA THR A 352 -12.30 -0.60 -50.57
C THR A 352 -13.25 -0.32 -51.76
N PRO A 353 -13.82 0.89 -51.83
CA PRO A 353 -13.21 1.87 -52.74
C PRO A 353 -13.10 3.30 -52.16
N GLU A 354 -12.29 4.12 -52.83
CA GLU A 354 -12.09 5.55 -52.56
C GLU A 354 -13.23 6.39 -53.20
N GLY A 355 -13.71 7.48 -52.57
CA GLY A 355 -13.25 8.86 -52.85
C GLY A 355 -14.40 9.71 -53.43
N SER A 356 -14.39 11.05 -53.49
CA SER A 356 -13.46 12.07 -52.96
C SER A 356 -14.09 13.49 -53.12
N VAL A 357 -13.52 14.54 -52.48
CA VAL A 357 -13.84 16.00 -52.65
C VAL A 357 -15.22 16.45 -52.09
N GLY A 358 -15.44 17.65 -51.51
CA GLY A 358 -14.55 18.76 -51.11
C GLY A 358 -15.34 20.06 -50.75
N GLU A 359 -14.60 21.17 -50.53
CA GLU A 359 -15.05 22.59 -50.44
C GLU A 359 -15.75 23.15 -49.15
N GLU A 360 -14.90 23.72 -48.28
CA GLU A 360 -14.90 25.12 -47.76
C GLU A 360 -16.01 25.73 -46.85
N GLU A 361 -15.71 26.96 -46.37
CA GLU A 361 -16.25 27.62 -45.17
C GLU A 361 -17.53 28.44 -45.39
N HIS A 362 -18.23 28.76 -44.29
CA HIS A 362 -18.70 30.14 -44.11
C HIS A 362 -18.81 30.55 -42.62
N VAL A 363 -18.51 31.82 -42.33
CA VAL A 363 -18.46 32.41 -40.98
C VAL A 363 -19.60 33.41 -40.78
N GLU A 364 -20.23 33.43 -39.59
CA GLU A 364 -20.72 34.70 -39.00
C GLU A 364 -20.82 34.70 -37.45
N ASN A 365 -21.00 35.90 -36.86
CA ASN A 365 -20.91 36.17 -35.42
C ASN A 365 -22.29 36.40 -34.76
N GLY A 366 -22.38 36.20 -33.43
CA GLY A 366 -23.65 36.39 -32.70
C GLY A 366 -23.57 36.58 -31.18
N LYS A 367 -22.92 37.66 -30.68
CA LYS A 367 -22.98 38.05 -29.25
C LYS A 367 -24.12 39.04 -28.96
N LYS A 368 -24.93 38.81 -27.92
CA LYS A 368 -25.52 39.89 -27.07
C LYS A 368 -26.14 39.39 -25.76
N ASN A 369 -26.16 40.28 -24.76
CA ASN A 369 -26.71 40.04 -23.42
C ASN A 369 -28.22 40.32 -23.35
N GLY A 370 -28.89 39.79 -22.31
CA GLY A 370 -30.29 40.15 -21.99
C GLY A 370 -30.75 39.71 -20.60
N GLN A 371 -30.44 40.49 -19.57
CA GLN A 371 -31.11 40.37 -18.25
C GLN A 371 -32.43 41.15 -18.25
N SER A 372 -33.50 40.57 -17.72
CA SER A 372 -34.63 41.31 -17.13
C SER A 372 -35.44 40.42 -16.18
N HIS A 373 -36.07 41.02 -15.16
CA HIS A 373 -36.90 40.31 -14.18
C HIS A 373 -38.37 40.24 -14.62
N SER A 374 -39.08 39.21 -14.16
CA SER A 374 -40.49 39.35 -13.78
C SER A 374 -40.81 38.45 -12.57
N ILE A 375 -41.81 38.84 -11.79
CA ILE A 375 -42.28 38.12 -10.60
C ILE A 375 -43.72 37.68 -10.86
N ALA A 376 -44.01 36.40 -10.65
CA ALA A 376 -45.37 35.88 -10.58
C ALA A 376 -45.43 34.73 -9.56
N GLN A 377 -46.42 34.77 -8.67
CA GLN A 377 -46.74 33.67 -7.75
C GLN A 377 -48.01 32.97 -8.25
N SER A 378 -48.00 31.63 -8.23
CA SER A 378 -49.22 30.81 -8.33
C SER A 378 -49.05 29.54 -7.49
N HIS A 379 -50.14 29.02 -6.95
CA HIS A 379 -50.13 27.94 -5.96
C HIS A 379 -50.39 26.54 -6.54
N THR A 380 -49.97 25.54 -5.74
CA THR A 380 -50.41 24.13 -5.67
C THR A 380 -49.78 23.11 -6.62
N PRO A 381 -49.73 21.80 -6.24
CA PRO A 381 -49.84 21.21 -4.91
C PRO A 381 -48.56 20.46 -4.48
N ARG A 382 -48.53 19.89 -3.26
CA ARG A 382 -47.46 18.96 -2.83
C ARG A 382 -47.48 17.68 -3.68
N ARG A 383 -46.32 17.32 -4.26
CA ARG A 383 -45.90 15.91 -4.33
C ARG A 383 -44.93 15.62 -3.19
N LEU A 384 -45.05 14.45 -2.58
CA LEU A 384 -43.89 13.80 -1.95
C LEU A 384 -43.19 13.01 -3.05
N ASP A 385 -42.35 13.67 -3.83
CA ASP A 385 -41.34 12.94 -4.60
C ASP A 385 -40.29 12.45 -3.60
N THR A 386 -40.47 11.23 -3.09
CA THR A 386 -39.42 10.51 -2.39
C THR A 386 -38.31 10.24 -3.39
N ALA A 387 -37.32 11.13 -3.43
CA ALA A 387 -36.11 10.90 -4.19
C ALA A 387 -35.57 9.50 -3.83
N PRO A 388 -35.19 8.67 -4.82
CA PRO A 388 -34.53 7.41 -4.52
C PRO A 388 -33.31 7.73 -3.68
N ARG A 389 -33.11 6.98 -2.58
CA ARG A 389 -31.83 7.05 -1.86
C ARG A 389 -30.72 6.77 -2.88
N PRO A 390 -29.55 7.44 -2.81
CA PRO A 390 -28.41 7.00 -3.59
C PRO A 390 -28.22 5.51 -3.34
N ARG A 391 -28.08 4.71 -4.40
CA ARG A 391 -27.74 3.29 -4.24
C ARG A 391 -26.40 3.26 -3.51
N GLU A 392 -26.34 2.54 -2.40
CA GLU A 392 -25.10 2.31 -1.68
C GLU A 392 -24.09 1.68 -2.65
N PRO A 393 -22.82 2.14 -2.67
CA PRO A 393 -21.86 1.66 -3.63
C PRO A 393 -21.52 0.20 -3.34
N LEU A 394 -21.43 -0.63 -4.39
CA LEU A 394 -21.16 -2.06 -4.25
C LEU A 394 -19.70 -2.36 -3.85
N LEU A 395 -18.85 -1.33 -3.85
CA LEU A 395 -17.47 -1.31 -3.41
C LEU A 395 -17.28 -0.09 -2.51
N GLU A 396 -16.60 -0.26 -1.37
CA GLU A 396 -16.16 0.80 -0.44
C GLU A 396 -14.66 0.68 -0.19
#